data_AF-A0A9E1SAR0-F1
#
_entry.id   AF-A0A9E1SAR0-F1
#
_cell.length_a   1.000
_cell.length_b   1.000
_cell.length_c   1.000
_cell.angle_alpha   90.00
_cell.angle_beta   90.00
_cell.angle_gamma   90.00
#
_symmetry.space_group_name_H-M   'P 1'
#
loop_
_entity.id
_entity.type
_entity.pdbx_description
1 polymer ?
#
loop_
_entity_poly.entity_id
_entity_poly.type
_entity_poly.pdbx_seq_one_letter_code
_entity_poly.pdbx_strand_id
1 'polypeptide(L)'
;MKKSLVVFFLFHSICTVNAQTDAKVSDPSNDKTPETLSSEAEVASTETSSPYVILKNKLHVDQTTYYSYADQVYLRMNNTPFNGTVYEKWRNGMMWWETSYKNGVKDGFTREWFKSGQLFKEAVYKDGKLISQKCWDEEGEVFECD
;
A
#
# COMPACT_ATOMS: atom_id res chain seq x y z
N MET A 1 24.98 12.48 38.27
CA MET A 1 25.87 11.40 37.76
C MET A 1 25.27 10.05 38.12
N LYS A 2 25.45 9.06 37.23
CA LYS A 2 24.93 7.66 37.22
C LYS A 2 23.51 7.52 36.66
N LYS A 3 23.17 6.59 35.78
CA LYS A 3 23.79 5.86 34.63
C LYS A 3 22.63 4.98 34.13
N SER A 4 22.47 4.83 32.82
CA SER A 4 21.49 3.94 32.17
C SER A 4 21.49 2.51 32.72
N LEU A 5 20.35 1.81 32.60
CA LEU A 5 20.34 0.49 31.96
C LEU A 5 18.93 0.09 31.48
N VAL A 6 18.82 -0.15 30.18
CA VAL A 6 17.73 -0.85 29.51
C VAL A 6 17.97 -2.35 29.68
N VAL A 7 16.95 -3.13 30.04
CA VAL A 7 17.01 -4.60 29.99
C VAL A 7 15.83 -5.10 29.16
N PHE A 8 16.16 -5.64 27.98
CA PHE A 8 15.31 -6.50 27.17
C PHE A 8 15.20 -7.87 27.83
N PHE A 9 13.99 -8.40 27.98
CA PHE A 9 13.77 -9.83 28.21
C PHE A 9 12.95 -10.40 27.05
N LEU A 10 13.62 -11.20 26.22
CA LEU A 10 13.01 -12.19 25.32
C LEU A 10 13.11 -13.55 26.01
N PHE A 11 12.00 -14.16 26.39
CA PHE A 11 11.86 -15.62 26.57
C PHE A 11 10.39 -15.95 26.25
N HIS A 12 10.14 -16.48 25.06
CA HIS A 12 10.01 -17.91 24.75
C HIS A 12 8.78 -18.57 25.38
N SER A 13 7.82 -18.77 24.48
CA SER A 13 6.71 -19.73 24.46
C SER A 13 6.88 -20.93 25.38
N ILE A 14 5.86 -21.21 26.21
CA ILE A 14 5.71 -22.51 26.87
C ILE A 14 4.25 -22.95 26.79
N CYS A 15 4.11 -24.28 26.67
CA CYS A 15 2.95 -25.15 26.91
C CYS A 15 2.00 -25.31 25.71
N THR A 16 1.61 -26.52 25.30
CA THR A 16 1.50 -27.78 26.04
C THR A 16 1.50 -28.95 25.05
N VAL A 17 2.24 -30.02 25.32
CA VAL A 17 2.00 -31.33 24.71
C VAL A 17 1.73 -32.30 25.85
N ASN A 18 0.56 -32.91 25.87
CA ASN A 18 0.23 -34.02 26.76
C ASN A 18 -0.38 -35.13 25.92
N ALA A 19 0.35 -36.22 25.77
CA ALA A 19 -0.21 -37.54 25.54
C ALA A 19 0.80 -38.55 26.11
N GLN A 20 0.39 -39.21 27.19
CA GLN A 20 1.15 -40.29 27.80
C GLN A 20 0.28 -41.54 27.76
N THR A 21 0.79 -42.58 27.10
CA THR A 21 0.47 -43.98 27.41
C THR A 21 1.72 -44.82 27.22
N ASP A 22 1.94 -45.66 28.22
CA ASP A 22 3.16 -46.40 28.55
C ASP A 22 3.51 -47.54 27.58
N ALA A 23 4.81 -47.85 27.44
CA ALA A 23 5.36 -49.21 27.60
C ALA A 23 6.89 -49.29 27.39
N LYS A 24 7.58 -49.62 28.49
CA LYS A 24 8.72 -50.55 28.65
C LYS A 24 9.79 -50.75 27.54
N VAL A 25 11.04 -50.48 27.98
CA VAL A 25 12.21 -51.40 28.06
C VAL A 25 13.31 -51.30 26.97
N SER A 26 14.52 -51.06 27.50
CA SER A 26 15.90 -51.39 27.05
C SER A 26 16.51 -50.71 25.82
N ASP A 27 17.45 -49.80 26.09
CA ASP A 27 18.67 -49.50 25.31
C ASP A 27 19.54 -50.77 25.06
N PRO A 28 20.64 -50.72 24.25
CA PRO A 28 21.03 -49.77 23.20
C PRO A 28 21.61 -50.48 21.94
N SER A 29 21.64 -49.83 20.76
CA SER A 29 22.76 -50.02 19.83
C SER A 29 22.77 -49.01 18.66
N ASN A 30 23.87 -48.27 18.68
CA ASN A 30 24.57 -47.57 17.61
C ASN A 30 24.52 -48.27 16.22
N ASP A 31 24.09 -47.59 15.16
CA ASP A 31 24.66 -47.75 13.80
C ASP A 31 24.18 -46.69 12.78
N LYS A 32 25.14 -46.22 11.96
CA LYS A 32 25.04 -45.70 10.57
C LYS A 32 24.27 -44.41 10.20
N THR A 33 25.07 -43.38 9.90
CA THR A 33 25.00 -42.52 8.69
C THR A 33 24.90 -43.34 7.38
N PRO A 34 24.65 -42.80 6.15
CA PRO A 34 24.62 -41.39 5.70
C PRO A 34 23.49 -41.01 4.70
N GLU A 35 23.45 -39.70 4.37
CA GLU A 35 23.07 -39.05 3.09
C GLU A 35 21.88 -39.54 2.25
N THR A 36 20.97 -38.60 1.93
CA THR A 36 20.38 -38.58 0.58
C THR A 36 20.18 -37.14 0.12
N LEU A 37 20.77 -36.88 -1.05
CA LEU A 37 20.75 -35.67 -1.86
C LEU A 37 19.66 -35.82 -2.93
N SER A 38 18.70 -34.89 -3.01
CA SER A 38 17.87 -34.63 -4.20
C SER A 38 16.98 -33.43 -3.87
N SER A 39 17.29 -32.23 -4.38
CA SER A 39 16.81 -31.68 -5.65
C SER A 39 15.31 -31.41 -5.68
N GLU A 40 14.95 -30.38 -6.46
CA GLU A 40 13.61 -29.91 -6.82
C GLU A 40 13.06 -28.80 -5.90
N ALA A 41 12.51 -27.71 -6.41
CA ALA A 41 12.47 -27.11 -7.73
C ALA A 41 11.98 -25.68 -7.49
N GLU A 42 12.44 -24.73 -8.31
CA GLU A 42 11.86 -23.39 -8.38
C GLU A 42 10.36 -23.50 -8.69
N VAL A 43 9.52 -23.01 -7.79
CA VAL A 43 8.15 -22.62 -8.16
C VAL A 43 8.19 -21.13 -8.44
N ALA A 44 8.44 -20.82 -9.72
CA ALA A 44 8.20 -19.54 -10.33
C ALA A 44 6.76 -19.11 -10.05
N SER A 45 6.58 -18.03 -9.28
CA SER A 45 5.30 -17.36 -9.13
C SER A 45 4.97 -16.66 -10.45
N THR A 46 4.09 -17.26 -11.24
CA THR A 46 3.53 -16.67 -12.44
C THR A 46 2.59 -15.53 -12.05
N GLU A 47 3.06 -14.29 -12.19
CA GLU A 47 2.19 -13.12 -12.17
C GLU A 47 1.31 -13.14 -13.41
N THR A 48 0.10 -13.67 -13.23
CA THR A 48 -0.97 -13.57 -14.22
C THR A 48 -1.34 -12.10 -14.36
N SER A 49 -0.89 -11.49 -15.45
CA SER A 49 -1.15 -10.11 -15.82
C SER A 49 -2.65 -9.89 -16.04
N SER A 50 -3.33 -9.43 -14.99
CA SER A 50 -4.59 -8.72 -15.08
C SER A 50 -4.27 -7.21 -15.20
N PRO A 51 -4.94 -6.44 -16.07
CA PRO A 51 -4.67 -5.00 -16.20
C PRO A 51 -5.02 -4.17 -14.96
N TYR A 52 -5.54 -4.81 -13.90
CA TYR A 52 -5.77 -4.21 -12.58
C TYR A 52 -4.73 -4.71 -11.57
N VAL A 53 -3.49 -4.23 -11.69
CA VAL A 53 -2.57 -4.25 -10.55
C VAL A 53 -3.03 -3.15 -9.59
N ILE A 54 -3.75 -3.53 -8.52
CA ILE A 54 -4.14 -2.59 -7.46
C ILE A 54 -2.85 -2.12 -6.75
N LEU A 55 -2.44 -0.89 -7.11
CA LEU A 55 -1.33 -0.13 -6.54
C LEU A 55 -1.47 -0.03 -5.02
N LYS A 56 -0.42 -0.41 -4.28
CA LYS A 56 -0.43 -0.54 -2.81
C LYS A 56 -0.75 0.72 -1.99
N ASN A 57 -0.97 1.89 -2.61
CA ASN A 57 -1.27 3.14 -1.89
C ASN A 57 -2.39 3.96 -2.56
N LYS A 58 -3.49 3.33 -3.00
CA LYS A 58 -4.69 4.05 -3.46
C LYS A 58 -5.77 4.07 -2.38
N LEU A 59 -6.27 5.24 -2.04
CA LEU A 59 -7.14 5.48 -0.88
C LEU A 59 -8.38 6.29 -1.28
N HIS A 60 -9.54 5.95 -0.74
CA HIS A 60 -10.73 6.78 -0.93
C HIS A 60 -10.64 8.04 -0.04
N VAL A 61 -11.17 9.17 -0.50
CA VAL A 61 -10.99 10.48 0.17
C VAL A 61 -11.51 10.53 1.61
N ASP A 62 -12.54 9.75 1.94
CA ASP A 62 -13.14 9.67 3.28
C ASP A 62 -12.20 9.13 4.38
N GLN A 63 -11.10 8.46 3.98
CA GLN A 63 -10.06 7.97 4.88
C GLN A 63 -8.96 9.02 5.14
N THR A 64 -9.12 10.24 4.62
CA THR A 64 -8.12 11.32 4.72
C THR A 64 -8.62 12.51 5.52
N THR A 65 -7.68 13.34 5.93
CA THR A 65 -7.98 14.65 6.51
C THR A 65 -7.07 15.69 5.86
N TYR A 66 -7.66 16.79 5.42
CA TYR A 66 -6.93 17.93 4.88
C TYR A 66 -6.59 18.93 6.00
N TYR A 67 -5.35 19.44 5.97
CA TYR A 67 -4.87 20.49 6.85
C TYR A 67 -4.29 21.61 5.99
N SER A 68 -4.60 22.86 6.33
CA SER A 68 -3.97 24.02 5.70
C SER A 68 -2.94 24.64 6.64
N TYR A 69 -1.75 24.95 6.11
CA TYR A 69 -0.73 25.72 6.79
C TYR A 69 -0.25 26.82 5.84
N ALA A 70 -0.48 28.08 6.22
CA ALA A 70 -0.31 29.23 5.33
C ALA A 70 -1.04 28.97 3.99
N ASP A 71 -0.32 29.02 2.86
CA ASP A 71 -0.87 28.87 1.52
C ASP A 71 -0.83 27.43 0.97
N GLN A 72 -0.49 26.44 1.81
CA GLN A 72 -0.36 25.04 1.39
C GLN A 72 -1.37 24.12 2.07
N VAL A 73 -1.93 23.20 1.29
CA VAL A 73 -2.85 22.15 1.73
C VAL A 73 -2.09 20.82 1.81
N TYR A 74 -2.24 20.15 2.95
CA TYR A 74 -1.62 18.87 3.28
C TYR A 74 -2.68 17.81 3.54
N LEU A 75 -2.60 16.71 2.81
CA LEU A 75 -3.38 15.51 3.00
C LEU A 75 -2.69 14.58 3.99
N ARG A 76 -3.44 14.12 4.99
CA ARG A 76 -2.98 13.14 5.97
C ARG A 76 -3.88 11.92 6.03
N MET A 77 -3.27 10.79 6.38
CA MET A 77 -3.95 9.56 6.80
C MET A 77 -3.53 9.28 8.24
N ASN A 78 -4.49 9.21 9.17
CA ASN A 78 -4.22 8.98 10.60
C ASN A 78 -3.14 9.92 11.18
N ASN A 79 -3.27 11.24 10.94
CA ASN A 79 -2.33 12.28 11.36
C ASN A 79 -0.92 12.22 10.73
N THR A 80 -0.68 11.33 9.76
CA THR A 80 0.60 11.23 9.04
C THR A 80 0.47 11.76 7.61
N PRO A 81 1.45 12.53 7.09
CA PRO A 81 1.43 12.96 5.69
C PRO A 81 1.31 11.77 4.74
N PHE A 82 0.33 11.81 3.85
CA PHE A 82 0.03 10.67 2.98
C PHE A 82 0.93 10.63 1.74
N ASN A 83 1.26 9.41 1.32
CA ASN A 83 2.00 9.10 0.09
C ASN A 83 1.19 8.11 -0.72
N GLY A 84 0.78 8.50 -1.93
CA GLY A 84 -0.03 7.65 -2.79
C GLY A 84 -1.07 8.41 -3.56
N THR A 85 -2.11 7.70 -4.01
CA THR A 85 -3.19 8.27 -4.80
C THR A 85 -4.47 8.32 -3.97
N VAL A 86 -5.11 9.48 -3.90
CA VAL A 86 -6.47 9.60 -3.35
C VAL A 86 -7.46 9.68 -4.49
N TYR A 87 -8.63 9.09 -4.31
CA TYR A 87 -9.70 9.15 -5.29
C TYR A 87 -11.08 9.32 -4.65
N GLU A 88 -12.03 9.74 -5.46
CA GLU A 88 -13.45 9.75 -5.14
C GLU A 88 -14.25 9.25 -6.34
N LYS A 89 -15.40 8.64 -6.06
CA LYS A 89 -16.33 8.14 -7.07
C LYS A 89 -17.66 8.87 -6.96
N TRP A 90 -18.31 9.01 -8.10
CA TRP A 90 -19.73 9.37 -8.16
C TRP A 90 -20.59 8.30 -7.46
N ARG A 91 -21.83 8.65 -7.10
CA ARG A 91 -22.80 7.70 -6.50
C ARG A 91 -23.06 6.48 -7.40
N ASN A 92 -22.95 6.62 -8.71
CA ASN A 92 -23.09 5.53 -9.67
C ASN A 92 -21.86 4.60 -9.73
N GLY A 93 -20.82 4.86 -8.93
CA GLY A 93 -19.59 4.07 -8.87
C GLY A 93 -18.52 4.43 -9.91
N MET A 94 -18.82 5.34 -10.84
CA MET A 94 -17.84 5.84 -11.82
C MET A 94 -16.82 6.77 -11.14
N MET A 95 -15.60 6.81 -11.69
CA MET A 95 -14.56 7.69 -11.16
C MET A 95 -14.99 9.15 -11.29
N TRP A 96 -14.84 9.91 -10.21
CA TRP A 96 -15.01 11.35 -10.26
C TRP A 96 -13.67 12.04 -10.41
N TRP A 97 -12.74 11.74 -9.50
CA TRP A 97 -11.38 12.28 -9.58
C TRP A 97 -10.38 11.38 -8.87
N GLU A 98 -9.10 11.55 -9.23
CA GLU A 98 -7.97 11.00 -8.50
C GLU A 98 -6.79 11.97 -8.51
N THR A 99 -5.98 11.95 -7.46
CA THR A 99 -4.80 12.82 -7.33
C THR A 99 -3.67 12.12 -6.60
N SER A 100 -2.46 12.31 -7.08
CA SER A 100 -1.23 11.81 -6.46
C SER A 100 -0.67 12.79 -5.43
N TYR A 101 -0.26 12.23 -4.30
CA TYR A 101 0.30 12.94 -3.17
C TYR A 101 1.65 12.35 -2.77
N LYS A 102 2.57 13.25 -2.40
CA LYS A 102 3.86 12.94 -1.80
C LYS A 102 4.04 13.86 -0.59
N ASN A 103 4.36 13.29 0.57
CA ASN A 103 4.48 14.00 1.85
C ASN A 103 3.24 14.86 2.17
N GLY A 104 2.07 14.36 1.80
CA GLY A 104 0.79 15.05 1.96
C GLY A 104 0.54 16.20 0.98
N VAL A 105 1.48 16.58 0.11
CA VAL A 105 1.25 17.62 -0.90
C VAL A 105 1.00 16.99 -2.27
N LYS A 106 0.24 17.66 -3.15
CA LYS A 106 0.03 17.20 -4.52
C LYS A 106 1.37 17.10 -5.26
N ASP A 107 1.70 15.93 -5.77
CA ASP A 107 2.93 15.68 -6.53
C ASP A 107 2.66 14.52 -7.50
N GLY A 108 2.75 14.81 -8.80
CA GLY A 108 2.32 13.91 -9.86
C GLY A 108 0.99 14.33 -10.48
N PHE A 109 0.15 13.38 -10.85
CA PHE A 109 -1.06 13.64 -11.63
C PHE A 109 -2.27 14.00 -10.77
N THR A 110 -3.17 14.80 -11.34
CA THR A 110 -4.58 14.92 -10.98
C THR A 110 -5.39 14.64 -12.24
N ARG A 111 -6.46 13.86 -12.09
CA ARG A 111 -7.42 13.58 -13.16
C ARG A 111 -8.84 13.71 -12.64
N GLU A 112 -9.71 14.26 -13.45
CA GLU A 112 -11.14 14.41 -13.17
C GLU A 112 -11.93 13.92 -14.38
N TRP A 113 -13.08 13.30 -14.13
CA TRP A 113 -13.93 12.70 -15.15
C TRP A 113 -15.37 13.20 -15.03
N PHE A 114 -16.01 13.35 -16.19
CA PHE A 114 -17.45 13.51 -16.27
C PHE A 114 -18.18 12.28 -15.73
N LYS A 115 -19.47 12.44 -15.41
CA LYS A 115 -20.33 11.32 -15.01
C LYS A 115 -20.49 10.26 -16.10
N SER A 116 -20.21 10.60 -17.35
CA SER A 116 -20.14 9.66 -18.48
C SER A 116 -18.91 8.74 -18.43
N GLY A 117 -17.91 9.06 -17.59
CA GLY A 117 -16.62 8.39 -17.53
C GLY A 117 -15.58 8.96 -18.52
N GLN A 118 -15.94 9.98 -19.31
CA GLN A 118 -14.99 10.69 -20.15
C GLN A 118 -14.09 11.61 -19.31
N LEU A 119 -12.84 11.77 -19.73
CA LEU A 119 -11.86 12.60 -19.02
C LEU A 119 -12.24 14.08 -19.19
N PHE A 120 -12.42 14.78 -18.08
CA PHE A 120 -12.72 16.21 -18.04
C PHE A 120 -11.46 17.04 -17.90
N LYS A 121 -10.53 16.61 -17.02
CA LYS A 121 -9.33 17.36 -16.71
C LYS A 121 -8.17 16.44 -16.38
N GLU A 122 -6.98 16.83 -16.82
CA GLU A 122 -5.71 16.24 -16.41
C GLU A 122 -4.74 17.36 -16.07
N ALA A 123 -4.07 17.23 -14.94
CA ALA A 123 -3.08 18.19 -14.47
C ALA A 123 -1.87 17.49 -13.87
N VAL A 124 -0.73 18.15 -13.93
CA VAL A 124 0.52 17.70 -13.31
C VAL A 124 0.93 18.72 -12.26
N TYR A 125 1.22 18.23 -11.06
CA TYR A 125 1.68 19.01 -9.93
C TYR A 125 3.09 18.59 -9.53
N LYS A 126 3.86 19.56 -9.03
CA LYS A 126 5.16 19.35 -8.41
C LYS A 126 5.23 20.16 -7.13
N ASP A 127 5.44 19.48 -6.00
CA ASP A 127 5.54 20.11 -4.67
C ASP A 127 4.37 21.09 -4.39
N GLY A 128 3.15 20.65 -4.73
CA GLY A 128 1.91 21.42 -4.56
C GLY A 128 1.64 22.49 -5.63
N LYS A 129 2.56 22.71 -6.57
CA LYS A 129 2.43 23.72 -7.63
C LYS A 129 1.96 23.10 -8.94
N LEU A 130 1.00 23.74 -9.60
CA LEU A 130 0.55 23.33 -10.93
C LEU A 130 1.67 23.57 -11.96
N ILE A 131 1.99 22.54 -12.74
CA ILE A 131 2.98 22.59 -13.82
C ILE A 131 2.30 22.67 -15.17
N SER A 132 1.29 21.83 -15.39
CA SER A 132 0.52 21.81 -16.62
C SER A 132 -0.90 21.34 -16.34
N GLN A 133 -1.86 21.81 -17.14
CA GLN A 133 -3.22 21.30 -17.15
C GLN A 133 -3.78 21.27 -18.56
N LYS A 134 -4.74 20.37 -18.77
CA LYS A 134 -5.53 20.25 -19.99
C LYS A 134 -6.95 19.88 -19.60
N CYS A 135 -7.92 20.51 -20.24
CA CYS A 135 -9.35 20.25 -20.05
C CYS A 135 -9.98 19.82 -21.36
N TRP A 136 -10.98 18.95 -21.25
CA TRP A 136 -11.76 18.42 -22.36
C TRP A 136 -13.24 18.54 -22.04
N ASP A 137 -14.05 18.86 -23.05
CA ASP A 137 -15.51 18.81 -22.94
C ASP A 137 -16.06 17.38 -23.06
N GLU A 138 -17.38 17.22 -23.03
CA GLU A 138 -18.03 15.89 -23.11
C GLU A 138 -17.92 15.25 -24.51
N GLU A 139 -17.52 16.03 -25.52
CA GLU A 139 -17.23 15.60 -26.88
C GLU A 139 -15.75 15.21 -27.06
N GLY A 140 -14.90 15.53 -26.08
CA GLY A 140 -13.46 15.26 -26.10
C GLY A 140 -12.64 16.36 -26.79
N GLU A 141 -13.24 17.52 -27.05
CA GLU A 141 -12.54 18.69 -27.58
C GLU A 141 -11.82 19.44 -26.46
N VAL A 142 -10.64 19.96 -26.78
CA VAL A 142 -9.76 20.61 -25.79
C VAL A 142 -10.16 22.06 -25.62
N PHE A 143 -10.31 22.51 -24.37
CA PHE A 143 -10.57 23.92 -24.06
C PHE A 143 -9.68 24.42 -22.91
N GLU A 144 -9.63 25.75 -22.72
CA GLU A 144 -8.88 26.37 -21.64
C GLU A 144 -9.58 26.13 -20.30
N CYS A 145 -8.85 25.58 -19.32
CA CYS A 145 -9.38 25.39 -17.98
C CYS A 145 -9.54 26.74 -17.27
N ASP A 146 -10.73 27.03 -16.75
CA ASP A 146 -11.02 28.20 -15.89
C ASP A 146 -10.46 28.09 -14.46
#